data_AF-A0AAW1TUW3-F1
#
_entry.id   AF-A0AAW1TUW3-F1
#
_cell.length_a   1.000
_cell.length_b   1.000
_cell.length_c   1.000
_cell.angle_alpha   90.00
_cell.angle_beta   90.00
_cell.angle_gamma   90.00
#
_symmetry.space_group_name_H-M   'P 1'
#
loop_
_entity.id
_entity.type
_entity.pdbx_description
1 polymer ?
#
loop_
_entity_poly.entity_id
_entity_poly.type
_entity_poly.pdbx_seq_one_letter_code
_entity_poly.pdbx_strand_id
1 'polypeptide(L)'
;MSTKETLQNVTKELMKIEGVEEYELHIEGDSEKGGNFLGDVTFFSIVPNNGQKEYNLVMKTAKTSNELRKSLPLGKAYEREAFMYQQMIPEFRKFIKSIGAAVEIDYVPKVLWCEVEEKMETLILENLNNVGYRVLDSTKPLNLDHVLVVLRTLGKHHALSIAMKDKSPEKFEGMTKDLSKIWIHYLANTFTNTFFKPAIERASKVLEERGRKDLASKLDEKLKENIVSLLLRETPAEDKIVVCHGDCWNNNILFKYKGSEQTTPSGLYFVDYQLSMLETPIDDLSFFLYTSCDKSVLDQFDLLLQTYYNSLASTVKMFGCELEKYLTLEKLMDQWKEYGATGLIIATLLLRIELLKPDEAPDLTEIVENGNDTSEAFCMKIDNEDLYDNRILDIFSHFAERFL
;
A
#
# COMPACT_ATOMS: atom_id res chain seq x y z
N MET A 1 -16.05 -4.19 22.53
CA MET A 1 -17.29 -3.69 21.88
C MET A 1 -17.45 -4.46 20.59
N SER A 2 -18.65 -4.87 20.21
CA SER A 2 -18.84 -5.51 18.89
C SER A 2 -18.72 -4.48 17.76
N THR A 3 -18.35 -4.89 16.54
CA THR A 3 -18.29 -3.99 15.35
C THR A 3 -19.60 -3.23 15.14
N LYS A 4 -20.74 -3.88 15.39
CA LYS A 4 -22.07 -3.25 15.27
C LYS A 4 -22.32 -2.18 16.33
N GLU A 5 -21.91 -2.41 17.58
CA GLU A 5 -21.99 -1.41 18.65
C GLU A 5 -21.07 -0.21 18.35
N THR A 6 -19.85 -0.48 17.86
CA THR A 6 -18.92 0.58 17.41
C THR A 6 -19.55 1.40 16.30
N LEU A 7 -20.11 0.76 15.27
CA LEU A 7 -20.79 1.45 14.16
C LEU A 7 -21.91 2.36 14.64
N GLN A 8 -22.78 1.87 15.53
CA GLN A 8 -23.90 2.65 16.07
C GLN A 8 -23.41 3.88 16.85
N ASN A 9 -22.40 3.70 17.71
CA ASN A 9 -21.86 4.78 18.54
C ASN A 9 -21.17 5.84 17.68
N VAL A 10 -20.29 5.44 16.76
CA VAL A 10 -19.56 6.37 15.91
C VAL A 10 -20.51 7.08 14.94
N THR A 11 -21.48 6.37 14.36
CA THR A 11 -22.51 6.99 13.49
C THR A 11 -23.28 8.08 14.22
N LYS A 12 -23.67 7.83 15.49
CA LYS A 12 -24.40 8.82 16.29
C LYS A 12 -23.59 10.08 16.53
N GLU A 13 -22.31 9.96 16.89
CA GLU A 13 -21.45 11.13 17.10
C GLU A 13 -21.13 11.85 15.79
N LEU A 14 -20.91 11.11 14.70
CA LEU A 14 -20.71 11.69 13.37
C LEU A 14 -21.93 12.50 12.92
N MET A 15 -23.14 11.95 13.06
CA MET A 15 -24.37 12.66 12.67
C MET A 15 -24.64 13.88 13.53
N LYS A 16 -24.26 13.85 14.81
CA LYS A 16 -24.31 15.03 15.68
C LYS A 16 -23.36 16.14 15.19
N ILE A 17 -22.16 15.79 14.72
CA ILE A 17 -21.20 16.75 14.13
C ILE A 17 -21.75 17.35 12.83
N GLU A 18 -22.37 16.51 11.99
CA GLU A 18 -22.98 16.92 10.72
C GLU A 18 -24.32 17.67 10.90
N GLY A 19 -24.86 17.75 12.13
CA GLY A 19 -26.14 18.42 12.40
C GLY A 19 -27.36 17.64 11.89
N VAL A 20 -27.27 16.32 11.85
CA VAL A 20 -28.35 15.40 11.45
C VAL A 20 -28.92 14.71 12.70
N GLU A 21 -30.13 15.11 13.12
CA GLU A 21 -30.76 14.57 14.34
C GLU A 21 -31.54 13.27 14.09
N GLU A 22 -32.20 13.17 12.94
CA GLU A 22 -33.03 12.01 12.56
C GLU A 22 -32.51 11.40 11.25
N TYR A 23 -32.17 10.12 11.30
CA TYR A 23 -31.62 9.37 10.17
C TYR A 23 -31.93 7.87 10.28
N GLU A 24 -31.87 7.18 9.14
CA GLU A 24 -31.84 5.73 9.07
C GLU A 24 -30.42 5.24 8.80
N LEU A 25 -29.99 4.19 9.50
CA LEU A 25 -28.71 3.51 9.30
C LEU A 25 -28.94 2.16 8.62
N HIS A 26 -28.38 2.00 7.42
CA HIS A 26 -28.47 0.78 6.63
C HIS A 26 -27.09 0.12 6.53
N ILE A 27 -26.96 -1.12 7.00
CA ILE A 27 -25.71 -1.90 6.86
C ILE A 27 -25.80 -2.67 5.54
N GLU A 28 -24.87 -2.40 4.63
CA GLU A 28 -24.88 -2.97 3.27
C GLU A 28 -24.11 -4.30 3.20
N GLY A 29 -23.11 -4.48 4.07
CA GLY A 29 -22.35 -5.72 4.19
C GLY A 29 -20.96 -5.50 4.78
N ASP A 30 -20.20 -6.59 4.92
CA ASP A 30 -18.81 -6.58 5.37
C ASP A 30 -17.88 -7.04 4.24
N SER A 31 -16.59 -6.70 4.31
CA SER A 31 -15.59 -7.22 3.38
C SER A 31 -15.46 -8.74 3.47
N GLU A 32 -15.14 -9.39 2.35
CA GLU A 32 -14.88 -10.83 2.31
C GLU A 32 -13.70 -11.23 3.21
N LYS A 33 -13.74 -12.47 3.73
CA LYS A 33 -12.64 -13.05 4.50
C LYS A 33 -11.35 -13.07 3.66
N GLY A 34 -10.22 -12.73 4.28
CA GLY A 34 -8.92 -12.67 3.62
C GLY A 34 -8.59 -11.34 2.94
N GLY A 35 -9.54 -10.41 2.81
CA GLY A 35 -9.30 -9.08 2.23
C GLY A 35 -8.62 -8.09 3.19
N ASN A 36 -8.76 -8.27 4.50
CA ASN A 36 -8.27 -7.33 5.53
C ASN A 36 -7.76 -8.08 6.77
N PHE A 37 -6.46 -8.41 6.83
CA PHE A 37 -5.88 -9.16 7.97
C PHE A 37 -5.78 -8.35 9.27
N LEU A 38 -5.71 -7.02 9.16
CA LEU A 38 -5.49 -6.11 10.29
C LEU A 38 -6.79 -5.52 10.85
N GLY A 39 -7.94 -5.79 10.25
CA GLY A 39 -9.19 -5.18 10.69
C GLY A 39 -10.42 -5.71 9.99
N ASP A 40 -11.57 -5.22 10.43
CA ASP A 40 -12.86 -5.48 9.80
C ASP A 40 -13.29 -4.26 9.01
N VAL A 41 -13.90 -4.48 7.85
CA VAL A 41 -14.43 -3.41 6.99
C VAL A 41 -15.93 -3.63 6.81
N THR A 42 -16.71 -2.63 7.20
CA THR A 42 -18.17 -2.63 7.11
C THR A 42 -18.63 -1.49 6.19
N PHE A 43 -19.45 -1.82 5.18
CA PHE A 43 -20.10 -0.87 4.28
C PHE A 43 -21.48 -0.52 4.80
N PHE A 44 -21.82 0.77 4.80
CA PHE A 44 -23.09 1.24 5.33
C PHE A 44 -23.49 2.58 4.69
N SER A 45 -24.78 2.87 4.74
CA SER A 45 -25.33 4.17 4.37
C SER A 45 -26.11 4.80 5.51
N ILE A 46 -26.12 6.14 5.51
CA ILE A 46 -26.93 6.95 6.41
C ILE A 46 -27.85 7.82 5.58
N VAL A 47 -29.15 7.67 5.78
CA VAL A 47 -30.21 8.42 5.08
C VAL A 47 -30.82 9.42 6.05
N PRO A 48 -30.51 10.72 5.94
CA PRO A 48 -31.13 11.76 6.76
C PRO A 48 -32.62 11.93 6.45
N ASN A 49 -33.47 11.99 7.48
CA ASN A 49 -34.93 12.13 7.31
C ASN A 49 -35.35 13.53 6.83
N ASN A 50 -34.46 14.51 6.97
CA ASN A 50 -34.69 15.91 6.63
C ASN A 50 -34.43 16.24 5.13
N GLY A 51 -34.19 15.22 4.29
CA GLY A 51 -33.93 15.38 2.86
C GLY A 51 -32.51 15.88 2.53
N GLN A 52 -31.59 15.91 3.51
CA GLN A 52 -30.17 16.07 3.23
C GLN A 52 -29.62 14.88 2.41
N LYS A 53 -28.44 15.09 1.83
CA LYS A 53 -27.78 14.08 0.99
C LYS A 53 -27.46 12.83 1.81
N GLU A 54 -27.73 11.66 1.21
CA GLU A 54 -27.32 10.36 1.76
C GLU A 54 -25.79 10.22 1.84
N TYR A 55 -25.32 9.68 2.96
CA TYR A 55 -23.92 9.36 3.19
C TYR A 55 -23.70 7.89 2.85
N ASN A 56 -22.79 7.60 1.92
CA ASN A 56 -22.39 6.23 1.59
C ASN A 56 -20.95 6.06 2.08
N LEU A 57 -20.76 5.19 3.06
CA LEU A 57 -19.57 5.18 3.89
C LEU A 57 -19.01 3.76 4.07
N VAL A 58 -17.73 3.72 4.42
CA VAL A 58 -17.03 2.50 4.80
C VAL A 58 -16.37 2.73 6.16
N MET A 59 -16.56 1.79 7.08
CA MET A 59 -15.95 1.80 8.39
C MET A 59 -14.87 0.72 8.46
N LYS A 60 -13.64 1.09 8.79
CA LYS A 60 -12.53 0.16 9.08
C LYS A 60 -12.29 0.16 10.59
N THR A 61 -12.29 -1.02 11.22
CA THR A 61 -12.06 -1.16 12.68
C THR A 61 -10.94 -2.15 12.97
N ALA A 62 -10.07 -1.81 13.94
CA ALA A 62 -8.99 -2.70 14.36
C ALA A 62 -9.51 -3.93 15.11
N LYS A 63 -8.80 -5.06 14.94
CA LYS A 63 -9.02 -6.26 15.77
C LYS A 63 -8.74 -5.97 17.24
N THR A 64 -9.56 -6.53 18.13
CA THR A 64 -9.49 -6.28 19.58
C THR A 64 -8.77 -7.37 20.38
N SER A 65 -8.42 -8.51 19.76
CA SER A 65 -7.70 -9.62 20.42
C SER A 65 -6.37 -9.15 21.00
N ASN A 66 -6.10 -9.47 22.27
CA ASN A 66 -4.88 -9.01 22.95
C ASN A 66 -3.64 -9.73 22.40
N GLU A 67 -3.79 -11.01 22.08
CA GLU A 67 -2.76 -11.89 21.58
C GLU A 67 -2.28 -11.41 20.22
N LEU A 68 -3.22 -11.03 19.34
CA LEU A 68 -2.91 -10.44 18.06
C LEU A 68 -2.21 -9.09 18.19
N ARG A 69 -2.68 -8.23 19.10
CA ARG A 69 -2.11 -6.90 19.34
C ARG A 69 -0.73 -6.92 20.00
N LYS A 70 -0.36 -8.01 20.67
CA LYS A 70 1.02 -8.26 21.14
C LYS A 70 1.94 -8.72 20.00
N SER A 71 1.38 -9.38 18.99
CA SER A 71 2.11 -9.99 17.89
C SER A 71 2.30 -9.03 16.70
N LEU A 72 1.37 -8.09 16.49
CA LEU A 72 1.36 -7.14 15.39
C LEU A 72 1.43 -5.70 15.89
N PRO A 73 2.10 -4.77 15.18
CA PRO A 73 2.08 -3.34 15.50
C PRO A 73 0.75 -2.67 15.07
N LEU A 74 -0.38 -3.25 15.49
CA LEU A 74 -1.72 -2.90 15.01
C LEU A 74 -2.11 -1.45 15.33
N GLY A 75 -1.97 -1.03 16.60
CA GLY A 75 -2.27 0.36 16.98
C GLY A 75 -1.44 1.37 16.20
N LYS A 76 -0.16 1.02 15.91
CA LYS A 76 0.72 1.88 15.12
C LYS A 76 0.29 2.00 13.66
N ALA A 77 -0.32 0.98 13.07
CA ALA A 77 -0.93 1.08 11.73
C ALA A 77 -2.09 2.07 11.71
N TYR A 78 -3.03 1.96 12.66
CA TYR A 78 -4.20 2.82 12.70
C TYR A 78 -3.84 4.27 13.06
N GLU A 79 -2.92 4.47 14.01
CA GLU A 79 -2.33 5.79 14.29
C GLU A 79 -1.73 6.42 13.02
N ARG A 80 -1.07 5.61 12.19
CA ARG A 80 -0.43 6.07 10.96
C ARG A 80 -1.42 6.44 9.88
N GLU A 81 -2.40 5.57 9.64
CA GLU A 81 -3.45 5.82 8.67
C GLU A 81 -4.24 7.09 9.05
N ALA A 82 -4.61 7.22 10.34
CA ALA A 82 -5.26 8.42 10.86
C ALA A 82 -4.37 9.67 10.71
N PHE A 83 -3.07 9.58 11.00
CA PHE A 83 -2.12 10.69 10.78
C PHE A 83 -2.10 11.15 9.32
N MET A 84 -2.07 10.21 8.38
CA MET A 84 -2.07 10.53 6.95
C MET A 84 -3.34 11.27 6.54
N TYR A 85 -4.51 10.79 6.96
CA TYR A 85 -5.79 11.40 6.62
C TYR A 85 -6.09 12.71 7.36
N GLN A 86 -5.74 12.84 8.64
CA GLN A 86 -6.09 13.99 9.47
C GLN A 86 -5.02 15.09 9.48
N GLN A 87 -3.75 14.76 9.19
CA GLN A 87 -2.64 15.72 9.30
C GLN A 87 -1.89 15.87 7.98
N MET A 88 -1.27 14.80 7.47
CA MET A 88 -0.35 14.90 6.32
C MET A 88 -1.04 15.37 5.04
N ILE A 89 -2.10 14.67 4.62
CA ILE A 89 -2.82 14.97 3.37
C ILE A 89 -3.53 16.33 3.44
N PRO A 90 -4.22 16.70 4.54
CA PRO A 90 -4.74 18.05 4.72
C PRO A 90 -3.66 19.12 4.64
N GLU A 91 -2.47 18.87 5.18
CA GLU A 91 -1.36 19.80 5.07
C GLU A 91 -0.85 19.93 3.63
N PHE A 92 -0.72 18.83 2.89
CA PHE A 92 -0.43 18.91 1.45
C PHE A 92 -1.47 19.73 0.69
N ARG A 93 -2.76 19.57 0.99
CA ARG A 93 -3.83 20.40 0.39
C ARG A 93 -3.68 21.88 0.74
N LYS A 94 -3.28 22.23 1.97
CA LYS A 94 -3.01 23.61 2.39
C LYS A 94 -1.78 24.18 1.67
N PHE A 95 -0.73 23.38 1.57
CA PHE A 95 0.51 23.72 0.88
C PHE A 95 0.30 23.99 -0.62
N ILE A 96 -0.46 23.15 -1.31
CA ILE A 96 -0.85 23.37 -2.71
C ILE A 96 -1.54 24.73 -2.87
N LYS A 97 -2.53 25.02 -2.00
CA LYS A 97 -3.28 26.27 -2.02
C LYS A 97 -2.42 27.49 -1.73
N SER A 98 -1.45 27.39 -0.81
CA SER A 98 -0.58 28.53 -0.45
C SER A 98 0.38 28.90 -1.58
N ILE A 99 0.80 27.94 -2.39
CA ILE A 99 1.62 28.19 -3.60
C ILE A 99 0.76 28.65 -4.78
N GLY A 100 -0.53 28.29 -4.80
CA GLY A 100 -1.39 28.52 -5.96
C GLY A 100 -1.06 27.60 -7.15
N ALA A 101 -0.48 26.43 -6.88
CA ALA A 101 -0.17 25.44 -7.89
C ALA A 101 -1.44 24.76 -8.42
N ALA A 102 -1.52 24.53 -9.73
CA ALA A 102 -2.65 23.85 -10.37
C ALA A 102 -2.57 22.31 -10.21
N VAL A 103 -2.31 21.85 -8.98
CA VAL A 103 -2.22 20.43 -8.62
C VAL A 103 -3.41 20.08 -7.73
N GLU A 104 -4.02 18.92 -7.95
CA GLU A 104 -5.13 18.44 -7.13
C GLU A 104 -4.79 17.07 -6.51
N ILE A 105 -5.36 16.81 -5.33
CA ILE A 105 -5.31 15.50 -4.66
C ILE A 105 -6.69 14.87 -4.78
N ASP A 106 -6.94 14.28 -5.96
CA ASP A 106 -8.17 13.64 -6.41
C ASP A 106 -8.11 12.10 -6.35
N TYR A 107 -7.08 11.57 -5.71
CA TYR A 107 -6.77 10.14 -5.60
C TYR A 107 -6.73 9.65 -4.13
N VAL A 108 -7.25 10.44 -3.19
CA VAL A 108 -7.33 10.12 -1.76
C VAL A 108 -8.77 10.27 -1.29
N PRO A 109 -9.40 9.26 -0.67
CA PRO A 109 -10.77 9.37 -0.19
C PRO A 109 -10.89 10.41 0.91
N LYS A 110 -12.09 10.97 1.06
CA LYS A 110 -12.45 11.77 2.22
C LYS A 110 -12.59 10.88 3.44
N VAL A 111 -11.96 11.32 4.53
CA VAL A 111 -12.19 10.78 5.86
C VAL A 111 -13.23 11.63 6.58
N LEU A 112 -14.15 10.98 7.28
CA LEU A 112 -15.18 11.62 8.09
C LEU A 112 -14.92 11.42 9.58
N TRP A 113 -14.26 10.32 9.95
CA TRP A 113 -13.95 9.99 11.33
C TRP A 113 -12.62 9.26 11.44
N CYS A 114 -11.83 9.57 12.46
CA CYS A 114 -10.78 8.68 12.94
C CYS A 114 -10.79 8.66 14.47
N GLU A 115 -10.79 7.46 15.03
CA GLU A 115 -10.47 7.15 16.42
C GLU A 115 -9.23 6.28 16.43
N VAL A 116 -8.31 6.55 17.35
CA VAL A 116 -7.04 5.82 17.50
C VAL A 116 -6.82 5.34 18.94
N GLU A 117 -7.80 5.52 19.83
CA GLU A 117 -7.79 4.92 21.16
C GLU A 117 -7.73 3.39 21.07
N GLU A 118 -6.92 2.80 21.94
CA GLU A 118 -6.64 1.37 21.92
C GLU A 118 -7.93 0.52 22.00
N LYS A 119 -8.12 -0.40 21.05
CA LYS A 119 -9.31 -1.27 20.88
C LYS A 119 -10.58 -0.53 20.47
N MET A 120 -10.49 0.76 20.19
CA MET A 120 -11.55 1.58 19.62
C MET A 120 -11.16 2.13 18.25
N GLU A 121 -9.99 1.72 17.72
CA GLU A 121 -9.47 2.29 16.48
C GLU A 121 -10.43 2.07 15.32
N THR A 122 -10.90 3.19 14.77
CA THR A 122 -11.98 3.22 13.78
C THR A 122 -11.74 4.34 12.79
N LEU A 123 -11.79 4.05 11.50
CA LEU A 123 -11.81 5.06 10.44
C LEU A 123 -13.14 4.97 9.69
N ILE A 124 -13.77 6.11 9.42
CA ILE A 124 -14.90 6.20 8.49
C ILE A 124 -14.49 7.01 7.29
N LEU A 125 -14.59 6.41 6.11
CA LEU A 125 -14.24 7.03 4.83
C LEU A 125 -15.46 7.05 3.90
N GLU A 126 -15.41 7.89 2.87
CA GLU A 126 -16.39 7.84 1.79
C GLU A 126 -16.32 6.50 1.04
N ASN A 127 -17.48 5.91 0.73
CA ASN A 127 -17.55 4.68 -0.05
C ASN A 127 -17.43 5.01 -1.54
N LEU A 128 -16.26 4.74 -2.11
CA LEU A 128 -15.95 5.00 -3.52
C LEU A 128 -16.67 4.03 -4.48
N ASN A 129 -17.21 2.91 -3.98
CA ASN A 129 -17.99 1.99 -4.80
C ASN A 129 -19.25 2.68 -5.36
N ASN A 130 -19.88 3.58 -4.62
CA ASN A 130 -21.10 4.25 -5.06
C ASN A 130 -20.85 5.27 -6.19
N VAL A 131 -19.59 5.70 -6.37
CA VAL A 131 -19.17 6.62 -7.44
C VAL A 131 -18.42 5.92 -8.58
N GLY A 132 -18.52 4.59 -8.65
CA GLY A 132 -18.08 3.77 -9.77
C GLY A 132 -16.61 3.34 -9.74
N TYR A 133 -15.92 3.51 -8.62
CA TYR A 133 -14.56 2.97 -8.43
C TYR A 133 -14.64 1.55 -7.89
N ARG A 134 -13.76 0.65 -8.31
CA ARG A 134 -13.74 -0.75 -7.87
C ARG A 134 -12.30 -1.23 -7.69
N VAL A 135 -12.09 -2.09 -6.70
CA VAL A 135 -10.86 -2.91 -6.59
C VAL A 135 -10.92 -3.97 -7.69
N LEU A 136 -9.77 -4.27 -8.29
CA LEU A 136 -9.65 -5.35 -9.28
C LEU A 136 -9.33 -6.68 -8.58
N ASP A 137 -9.62 -7.77 -9.28
CA ASP A 137 -9.22 -9.12 -8.87
C ASP A 137 -7.69 -9.21 -8.69
N SER A 138 -7.22 -9.33 -7.45
CA SER A 138 -5.79 -9.36 -7.10
C SER A 138 -5.07 -10.63 -7.51
N THR A 139 -5.81 -11.69 -7.88
CA THR A 139 -5.17 -12.89 -8.46
C THR A 139 -4.60 -12.62 -9.86
N LYS A 140 -5.02 -11.52 -10.50
CA LYS A 140 -4.61 -11.15 -11.86
C LYS A 140 -3.62 -9.98 -11.84
N PRO A 141 -2.54 -10.06 -12.63
CA PRO A 141 -1.66 -8.92 -12.81
C PRO A 141 -2.38 -7.77 -13.50
N LEU A 142 -1.98 -6.55 -13.17
CA LEU A 142 -2.42 -5.34 -13.85
C LEU A 142 -1.83 -5.26 -15.25
N ASN A 143 -2.64 -4.78 -16.20
CA ASN A 143 -2.16 -4.48 -17.54
C ASN A 143 -1.37 -3.14 -17.56
N LEU A 144 -0.69 -2.88 -18.68
CA LEU A 144 0.13 -1.68 -18.84
C LEU A 144 -0.62 -0.36 -18.55
N ASP A 145 -1.85 -0.19 -19.02
CA ASP A 145 -2.60 1.06 -18.85
C ASP A 145 -2.90 1.36 -17.37
N HIS A 146 -3.21 0.33 -16.57
CA HIS A 146 -3.38 0.47 -15.13
C HIS A 146 -2.08 0.92 -14.47
N VAL A 147 -0.98 0.22 -14.79
CA VAL A 147 0.33 0.50 -14.22
C VAL A 147 0.80 1.91 -14.56
N LEU A 148 0.61 2.38 -15.80
CA LEU A 148 0.96 3.75 -16.19
C LEU A 148 0.14 4.80 -15.42
N VAL A 149 -1.15 4.55 -15.17
CA VAL A 149 -2.01 5.46 -14.39
C VAL A 149 -1.60 5.48 -12.91
N VAL A 150 -1.23 4.33 -12.32
CA VAL A 150 -0.69 4.27 -10.95
C VAL A 150 0.63 5.02 -10.83
N LEU A 151 1.58 4.77 -11.74
CA LEU A 151 2.90 5.42 -11.72
C LEU A 151 2.82 6.94 -11.90
N ARG A 152 1.89 7.42 -12.73
CA ARG A 152 1.62 8.87 -12.83
C ARG A 152 1.11 9.43 -11.50
N THR A 153 0.18 8.74 -10.84
CA THR A 153 -0.39 9.20 -9.57
C THR A 153 0.62 9.14 -8.42
N LEU A 154 1.45 8.09 -8.34
CA LEU A 154 2.58 8.03 -7.41
C LEU A 154 3.57 9.18 -7.67
N GLY A 155 3.88 9.48 -8.94
CA GLY A 155 4.71 10.63 -9.30
C GLY A 155 4.15 11.95 -8.79
N LYS A 156 2.83 12.16 -8.90
CA LYS A 156 2.15 13.34 -8.32
C LYS A 156 2.20 13.36 -6.80
N HIS A 157 1.94 12.23 -6.15
CA HIS A 157 1.94 12.12 -4.69
C HIS A 157 3.33 12.40 -4.11
N HIS A 158 4.37 11.75 -4.65
CA HIS A 158 5.77 11.95 -4.26
C HIS A 158 6.27 13.39 -4.49
N ALA A 159 5.78 14.07 -5.54
CA ALA A 159 6.13 15.47 -5.79
C ALA A 159 5.72 16.41 -4.64
N LEU A 160 4.64 16.09 -3.91
CA LEU A 160 4.18 16.89 -2.77
C LEU A 160 5.21 16.92 -1.65
N SER A 161 5.82 15.77 -1.36
CA SER A 161 6.88 15.66 -0.36
C SER A 161 8.12 16.45 -0.76
N ILE A 162 8.59 16.29 -2.00
CA ILE A 162 9.77 17.00 -2.51
C ILE A 162 9.54 18.52 -2.47
N ALA A 163 8.38 18.97 -2.96
CA ALA A 163 8.05 20.39 -2.97
C ALA A 163 7.91 20.97 -1.55
N MET A 164 7.27 20.25 -0.63
CA MET A 164 7.16 20.70 0.76
C MET A 164 8.51 20.69 1.49
N LYS A 165 9.39 19.72 1.19
CA LYS A 165 10.77 19.67 1.66
C LYS A 165 11.61 20.86 1.15
N ASP A 166 11.44 21.28 -0.11
CA ASP A 166 12.11 22.45 -0.70
C ASP A 166 11.59 23.78 -0.14
N LYS A 167 10.27 23.94 -0.05
CA LYS A 167 9.62 25.22 0.29
C LYS A 167 9.38 25.42 1.77
N SER A 168 9.32 24.36 2.56
CA SER A 168 8.98 24.40 3.99
C SER A 168 9.71 23.29 4.78
N PRO A 169 11.06 23.27 4.74
CA PRO A 169 11.87 22.15 5.24
C PRO A 169 11.61 21.82 6.71
N GLU A 170 11.59 22.83 7.60
CA GLU A 170 11.37 22.60 9.04
C GLU A 170 10.00 21.99 9.34
N LYS A 171 8.97 22.43 8.60
CA LYS A 171 7.62 21.89 8.74
C LYS A 171 7.54 20.46 8.23
N PHE A 172 8.15 20.20 7.07
CA PHE A 172 8.22 18.86 6.50
C PHE A 172 8.93 17.91 7.48
N GLU A 173 10.13 18.26 7.94
CA GLU A 173 10.91 17.47 8.90
C GLU A 173 10.12 17.20 10.19
N GLY A 174 9.49 18.23 10.77
CA GLY A 174 8.69 18.09 11.99
C GLY A 174 7.49 17.15 11.85
N MET A 175 6.87 17.09 10.67
CA MET A 175 5.73 16.21 10.38
C MET A 175 6.16 14.78 10.03
N THR A 176 7.33 14.59 9.42
CA THR A 176 7.76 13.28 8.90
C THR A 176 8.73 12.53 9.82
N LYS A 177 9.21 13.14 10.91
CA LYS A 177 10.19 12.54 11.83
C LYS A 177 9.81 11.17 12.39
N ASP A 178 8.51 10.91 12.57
CA ASP A 178 7.99 9.67 13.18
C ASP A 178 7.52 8.65 12.11
N LEU A 179 7.64 8.99 10.82
CA LEU A 179 7.27 8.13 9.69
C LEU A 179 8.37 7.10 9.40
N SER A 180 8.45 6.08 10.25
CA SER A 180 9.48 5.03 10.21
C SER A 180 9.03 3.71 9.55
N LYS A 181 10.01 2.88 9.17
CA LYS A 181 9.87 1.51 8.63
C LYS A 181 9.37 0.45 9.65
N ILE A 182 8.44 0.79 10.55
CA ILE A 182 8.01 -0.12 11.63
C ILE A 182 7.52 -1.49 11.10
N TRP A 183 6.83 -1.47 9.96
CA TRP A 183 6.29 -2.68 9.34
C TRP A 183 7.35 -3.53 8.65
N ILE A 184 8.33 -2.90 8.01
CA ILE A 184 9.48 -3.62 7.45
C ILE A 184 10.28 -4.28 8.57
N HIS A 185 10.45 -3.60 9.71
CA HIS A 185 11.08 -4.19 10.91
C HIS A 185 10.32 -5.42 11.41
N TYR A 186 8.99 -5.31 11.52
CA TYR A 186 8.14 -6.44 11.90
C TYR A 186 8.28 -7.61 10.90
N LEU A 187 8.10 -7.35 9.60
CA LEU A 187 8.18 -8.38 8.57
C LEU A 187 9.57 -9.06 8.55
N ALA A 188 10.65 -8.29 8.65
CA ALA A 188 11.99 -8.86 8.69
C ALA A 188 12.21 -9.76 9.91
N ASN A 189 11.75 -9.36 11.09
CA ASN A 189 11.93 -10.15 12.31
C ASN A 189 11.07 -11.42 12.30
N THR A 190 9.84 -11.32 11.82
CA THR A 190 8.84 -12.38 11.92
C THR A 190 8.90 -13.37 10.75
N PHE A 191 9.15 -12.89 9.53
CA PHE A 191 9.00 -13.70 8.30
C PHE A 191 10.31 -14.13 7.65
N THR A 192 11.48 -13.60 8.05
CA THR A 192 12.72 -13.87 7.31
C THR A 192 13.08 -15.36 7.24
N ASN A 193 13.15 -16.03 8.39
CA ASN A 193 13.58 -17.43 8.42
C ASN A 193 12.43 -18.40 8.10
N THR A 194 11.21 -18.03 8.46
CA THR A 194 10.01 -18.88 8.31
C THR A 194 9.45 -18.83 6.90
N PHE A 195 9.58 -17.70 6.20
CA PHE A 195 8.96 -17.50 4.89
C PHE A 195 9.92 -16.99 3.82
N PHE A 196 10.57 -15.83 4.01
CA PHE A 196 11.34 -15.18 2.93
C PHE A 196 12.53 -16.02 2.44
N LYS A 197 13.31 -16.63 3.35
CA LYS A 197 14.42 -17.53 2.98
C LYS A 197 13.92 -18.74 2.16
N PRO A 198 12.95 -19.54 2.65
CA PRO A 198 12.37 -20.64 1.87
C PRO A 198 11.80 -20.20 0.51
N ALA A 199 11.12 -19.04 0.45
CA ALA A 199 10.54 -18.53 -0.80
C ALA A 199 11.61 -18.19 -1.83
N ILE A 200 12.71 -17.57 -1.42
CA ILE A 200 13.85 -17.26 -2.30
C ILE A 200 14.57 -18.54 -2.73
N GLU A 201 14.80 -19.48 -1.82
CA GLU A 201 15.39 -20.79 -2.17
C GLU A 201 14.55 -21.54 -3.21
N ARG A 202 13.22 -21.49 -3.05
CA ARG A 202 12.28 -22.04 -4.04
C ARG A 202 12.39 -21.32 -5.38
N ALA A 203 12.40 -19.99 -5.39
CA ALA A 203 12.56 -19.21 -6.62
C ALA A 203 13.83 -19.58 -7.38
N SER A 204 14.98 -19.67 -6.69
CA SER A 204 16.24 -20.12 -7.29
C SER A 204 16.15 -21.53 -7.84
N LYS A 205 15.56 -22.47 -7.11
CA LYS A 205 15.38 -23.85 -7.57
C LYS A 205 14.52 -23.93 -8.84
N VAL A 206 13.40 -23.20 -8.88
CA VAL A 206 12.51 -23.20 -10.06
C VAL A 206 13.22 -22.56 -11.26
N LEU A 207 14.04 -21.53 -11.06
CA LEU A 207 14.90 -20.98 -12.13
C LEU A 207 15.87 -22.02 -12.69
N GLU A 208 16.53 -22.80 -11.82
CA GLU A 208 17.43 -23.87 -12.27
C GLU A 208 16.69 -24.95 -13.07
N GLU A 209 15.51 -25.38 -12.60
CA GLU A 209 14.65 -26.36 -13.26
C GLU A 209 14.20 -25.89 -14.65
N ARG A 210 14.04 -24.57 -14.84
CA ARG A 210 13.75 -23.93 -16.13
C ARG A 210 14.99 -23.56 -16.96
N GLY A 211 16.18 -24.02 -16.55
CA GLY A 211 17.42 -23.83 -17.29
C GLY A 211 18.08 -22.47 -17.12
N ARG A 212 17.65 -21.66 -16.15
CA ARG A 212 18.19 -20.33 -15.82
C ARG A 212 19.13 -20.35 -14.62
N LYS A 213 20.10 -21.26 -14.64
CA LYS A 213 21.11 -21.42 -13.57
C LYS A 213 21.95 -20.17 -13.36
N ASP A 214 22.15 -19.38 -14.42
CA ASP A 214 22.82 -18.08 -14.40
C ASP A 214 22.10 -17.10 -13.48
N LEU A 215 20.77 -16.98 -13.60
CA LEU A 215 19.97 -16.10 -12.75
C LEU A 215 19.86 -16.62 -11.31
N ALA A 216 19.65 -17.93 -11.15
CA ALA A 216 19.61 -18.55 -9.82
C ALA A 216 20.89 -18.24 -9.02
N SER A 217 22.05 -18.38 -9.66
CA SER A 217 23.35 -18.09 -9.02
C SER A 217 23.48 -16.62 -8.60
N LYS A 218 23.05 -15.67 -9.45
CA LYS A 218 23.06 -14.23 -9.13
C LYS A 218 22.15 -13.90 -7.94
N LEU A 219 20.95 -14.47 -7.92
CA LEU A 219 19.98 -14.27 -6.83
C LEU A 219 20.49 -14.85 -5.52
N ASP A 220 21.12 -16.02 -5.58
CA ASP A 220 21.71 -16.68 -4.42
C ASP A 220 22.82 -15.82 -3.80
N GLU A 221 23.73 -15.30 -4.62
CA GLU A 221 24.81 -14.41 -4.19
C GLU A 221 24.26 -13.12 -3.56
N LYS A 222 23.22 -12.52 -4.17
CA LYS A 222 22.66 -11.26 -3.69
C LYS A 222 21.80 -11.41 -2.44
N LEU A 223 20.90 -12.39 -2.42
CA LEU A 223 19.74 -12.42 -1.51
C LEU A 223 19.91 -13.41 -0.36
N LYS A 224 20.41 -14.64 -0.58
CA LYS A 224 20.27 -15.74 0.41
C LYS A 224 20.87 -15.44 1.79
N GLU A 225 22.02 -14.77 1.84
CA GLU A 225 22.68 -14.42 3.12
C GLU A 225 22.35 -13.01 3.62
N ASN A 226 21.60 -12.22 2.85
CA ASN A 226 21.43 -10.77 3.08
C ASN A 226 19.98 -10.30 3.26
N ILE A 227 18.98 -11.18 3.37
CA ILE A 227 17.56 -10.73 3.45
C ILE A 227 17.33 -9.70 4.57
N VAL A 228 17.78 -9.99 5.80
CA VAL A 228 17.61 -9.06 6.94
C VAL A 228 18.34 -7.75 6.68
N SER A 229 19.57 -7.81 6.16
CA SER A 229 20.35 -6.59 5.88
C SER A 229 19.75 -5.77 4.74
N LEU A 230 19.14 -6.40 3.75
CA LEU A 230 18.43 -5.72 2.66
C LEU A 230 17.15 -5.04 3.15
N LEU A 231 16.32 -5.75 3.92
CA LEU A 231 15.07 -5.22 4.47
C LEU A 231 15.30 -4.11 5.50
N LEU A 232 16.29 -4.29 6.39
CA LEU A 232 16.55 -3.37 7.50
C LEU A 232 17.63 -2.33 7.20
N ARG A 233 18.05 -2.19 5.95
CA ARG A 233 19.03 -1.18 5.59
C ARG A 233 18.47 0.22 5.85
N GLU A 234 19.27 1.01 6.54
CA GLU A 234 19.03 2.45 6.70
C GLU A 234 19.24 3.18 5.38
N THR A 235 18.22 3.93 4.95
CA THR A 235 18.33 4.82 3.81
C THR A 235 19.01 6.12 4.26
N PRO A 236 20.02 6.62 3.51
CA PRO A 236 20.62 7.92 3.77
C PRO A 236 19.61 9.07 3.78
N ALA A 237 19.86 10.13 4.55
CA ALA A 237 18.90 11.23 4.73
C ALA A 237 18.65 12.02 3.43
N GLU A 238 19.65 12.09 2.55
CA GLU A 238 19.59 12.66 1.21
C GLU A 238 18.67 11.89 0.25
N ASP A 239 18.38 10.63 0.57
CA ASP A 239 17.58 9.72 -0.24
C ASP A 239 16.16 9.52 0.31
N LYS A 240 15.93 9.87 1.59
CA LYS A 240 14.62 10.01 2.23
C LYS A 240 13.92 11.30 1.76
N ILE A 241 13.33 11.26 0.56
CA ILE A 241 12.81 12.44 -0.14
C ILE A 241 11.29 12.43 -0.35
N VAL A 242 10.62 11.29 -0.14
CA VAL A 242 9.17 11.15 -0.36
C VAL A 242 8.48 10.51 0.82
N VAL A 243 7.25 10.94 1.10
CA VAL A 243 6.34 10.17 1.96
C VAL A 243 5.67 9.15 1.06
N CYS A 244 6.08 7.90 1.22
CA CYS A 244 5.54 6.76 0.48
C CYS A 244 4.12 6.44 0.98
N HIS A 245 3.28 5.91 0.09
CA HIS A 245 2.07 5.21 0.48
C HIS A 245 2.42 4.04 1.41
N GLY A 246 3.42 3.24 1.02
CA GLY A 246 3.98 2.11 1.77
C GLY A 246 3.23 0.79 1.55
N ASP A 247 1.98 0.84 1.10
CA ASP A 247 1.11 -0.33 0.90
C ASP A 247 0.36 -0.30 -0.46
N CYS A 248 1.03 0.04 -1.55
CA CYS A 248 0.40 0.41 -2.84
C CYS A 248 0.22 -0.76 -3.83
N TRP A 249 -0.15 -1.95 -3.34
CA TRP A 249 -0.54 -3.12 -4.15
C TRP A 249 -1.99 -3.02 -4.65
N ASN A 250 -2.38 -3.87 -5.60
CA ASN A 250 -3.67 -3.81 -6.31
C ASN A 250 -4.90 -3.77 -5.37
N ASN A 251 -4.86 -4.47 -4.22
CA ASN A 251 -5.97 -4.48 -3.25
C ASN A 251 -6.26 -3.11 -2.62
N ASN A 252 -5.28 -2.20 -2.61
CA ASN A 252 -5.38 -0.86 -2.05
C ASN A 252 -5.57 0.23 -3.12
N ILE A 253 -5.91 -0.17 -4.35
CA ILE A 253 -6.14 0.74 -5.48
C ILE A 253 -7.53 0.49 -6.05
N LEU A 254 -8.36 1.53 -6.04
CA LEU A 254 -9.67 1.48 -6.69
C LEU A 254 -9.60 2.21 -8.02
N PHE A 255 -10.03 1.56 -9.10
CA PHE A 255 -10.02 2.11 -10.46
C PHE A 255 -11.42 2.48 -10.93
N LYS A 256 -11.51 3.51 -11.78
CA LYS A 256 -12.76 3.91 -12.46
C LYS A 256 -12.58 3.96 -13.96
N TYR A 257 -13.62 3.57 -14.70
CA TYR A 257 -13.61 3.50 -16.16
C TYR A 257 -14.69 4.38 -16.77
N LYS A 258 -14.48 4.85 -18.00
CA LYS A 258 -15.49 5.62 -18.76
C LYS A 258 -16.50 4.73 -19.52
N GLY A 259 -16.22 3.42 -19.61
CA GLY A 259 -17.06 2.43 -20.32
C GLY A 259 -17.09 1.09 -19.59
N SER A 260 -17.66 0.07 -20.24
CA SER A 260 -17.78 -1.29 -19.66
C SER A 260 -16.47 -2.08 -19.67
N GLU A 261 -15.53 -1.72 -20.53
CA GLU A 261 -14.22 -2.38 -20.59
C GLU A 261 -13.32 -1.89 -19.45
N GLN A 262 -12.89 -2.83 -18.62
CA GLN A 262 -11.97 -2.59 -17.49
C GLN A 262 -10.50 -2.72 -17.93
N THR A 263 -10.17 -2.10 -19.07
CA THR A 263 -8.84 -2.20 -19.69
C THR A 263 -8.03 -0.92 -19.50
N THR A 264 -8.65 0.24 -19.69
CA THR A 264 -7.98 1.55 -19.57
C THR A 264 -8.67 2.40 -18.48
N PRO A 265 -8.07 2.52 -17.28
CA PRO A 265 -8.66 3.31 -16.22
C PRO A 265 -8.62 4.81 -16.53
N SER A 266 -9.69 5.48 -16.13
CA SER A 266 -9.90 6.93 -16.26
C SER A 266 -9.60 7.72 -14.98
N GLY A 267 -9.45 7.02 -13.85
CA GLY A 267 -9.10 7.57 -12.56
C GLY A 267 -8.79 6.45 -11.58
N LEU A 268 -8.11 6.79 -10.49
CA LEU A 268 -7.81 5.87 -9.40
C LEU A 268 -7.93 6.56 -8.04
N TYR A 269 -8.15 5.78 -6.99
CA TYR A 269 -7.96 6.18 -5.60
C TYR A 269 -7.02 5.20 -4.91
N PHE A 270 -6.10 5.73 -4.11
CA PHE A 270 -5.34 4.98 -3.13
C PHE A 270 -6.09 4.98 -1.79
N VAL A 271 -6.14 3.81 -1.16
CA VAL A 271 -6.68 3.61 0.19
C VAL A 271 -5.63 2.90 1.05
N ASP A 272 -5.84 2.88 2.37
CA ASP A 272 -4.99 2.19 3.32
C ASP A 272 -3.53 2.70 3.42
N TYR A 273 -3.37 3.82 4.11
CA TYR A 273 -2.07 4.47 4.34
C TYR A 273 -1.36 3.96 5.62
N GLN A 274 -1.67 2.74 6.07
CA GLN A 274 -1.17 2.19 7.34
C GLN A 274 0.35 1.94 7.36
N LEU A 275 0.96 1.78 6.18
CA LEU A 275 2.39 1.51 6.03
C LEU A 275 3.20 2.75 5.61
N SER A 276 2.61 3.95 5.59
CA SER A 276 3.31 5.15 5.10
C SER A 276 4.61 5.43 5.86
N MET A 277 5.61 5.91 5.13
CA MET A 277 6.95 6.15 5.68
C MET A 277 7.69 7.22 4.88
N LEU A 278 8.65 7.91 5.48
CA LEU A 278 9.52 8.84 4.77
C LEU A 278 10.74 8.10 4.22
N GLU A 279 10.80 7.93 2.90
CA GLU A 279 11.79 7.06 2.27
C GLU A 279 12.15 7.46 0.82
N THR A 280 12.90 6.60 0.12
CA THR A 280 13.12 6.68 -1.33
C THR A 280 11.84 6.30 -2.09
N PRO A 281 11.56 6.91 -3.26
CA PRO A 281 10.45 6.49 -4.10
C PRO A 281 10.53 5.04 -4.56
N ILE A 282 11.71 4.40 -4.50
CA ILE A 282 11.89 3.00 -4.86
C ILE A 282 11.08 2.07 -3.96
N ASP A 283 10.82 2.43 -2.70
CA ASP A 283 10.04 1.58 -1.81
C ASP A 283 8.62 1.37 -2.36
N ASP A 284 7.90 2.44 -2.74
CA ASP A 284 6.58 2.30 -3.38
C ASP A 284 6.67 1.68 -4.79
N LEU A 285 7.66 2.09 -5.59
CA LEU A 285 7.74 1.63 -6.97
C LEU A 285 8.06 0.13 -7.07
N SER A 286 9.04 -0.35 -6.32
CA SER A 286 9.41 -1.77 -6.33
C SER A 286 8.33 -2.62 -5.68
N PHE A 287 7.69 -2.15 -4.60
CA PHE A 287 6.55 -2.80 -3.97
C PHE A 287 5.40 -2.96 -4.96
N PHE A 288 4.96 -1.87 -5.61
CA PHE A 288 3.85 -1.92 -6.56
C PHE A 288 4.17 -2.78 -7.79
N LEU A 289 5.33 -2.56 -8.44
CA LEU A 289 5.64 -3.27 -9.68
C LEU A 289 5.79 -4.77 -9.45
N TYR A 290 6.41 -5.21 -8.35
CA TYR A 290 6.62 -6.64 -8.11
C TYR A 290 5.41 -7.37 -7.51
N THR A 291 4.49 -6.65 -6.87
CA THR A 291 3.22 -7.26 -6.41
C THR A 291 2.18 -7.31 -7.53
N SER A 292 2.12 -6.27 -8.37
CA SER A 292 0.96 -6.05 -9.25
C SER A 292 1.22 -6.33 -10.73
N CYS A 293 2.47 -6.53 -11.18
CA CYS A 293 2.78 -6.75 -12.59
C CYS A 293 3.20 -8.19 -12.90
N ASP A 294 3.08 -8.58 -14.18
CA ASP A 294 3.70 -9.78 -14.75
C ASP A 294 4.88 -9.42 -15.66
N LYS A 295 5.52 -10.44 -16.23
CA LYS A 295 6.64 -10.25 -17.14
C LYS A 295 6.32 -9.32 -18.32
N SER A 296 5.12 -9.38 -18.90
CA SER A 296 4.76 -8.61 -20.10
C SER A 296 4.79 -7.10 -19.87
N VAL A 297 4.45 -6.67 -18.64
CA VAL A 297 4.54 -5.27 -18.22
C VAL A 297 5.95 -4.93 -17.76
N LEU A 298 6.60 -5.81 -16.99
CA LEU A 298 7.97 -5.60 -16.51
C LEU A 298 9.01 -5.53 -17.65
N ASP A 299 8.79 -6.19 -18.77
CA ASP A 299 9.63 -6.07 -19.97
C ASP A 299 9.62 -4.62 -20.54
N GLN A 300 8.66 -3.79 -20.13
CA GLN A 300 8.57 -2.38 -20.49
C GLN A 300 9.12 -1.43 -19.40
N PHE A 301 9.95 -1.94 -18.48
CA PHE A 301 10.40 -1.20 -17.30
C PHE A 301 10.96 0.20 -17.57
N ASP A 302 11.68 0.43 -18.68
CA ASP A 302 12.17 1.76 -19.05
C ASP A 302 11.02 2.76 -19.25
N LEU A 303 9.95 2.34 -19.93
CA LEU A 303 8.74 3.14 -20.09
C LEU A 303 8.06 3.39 -18.74
N LEU A 304 8.01 2.39 -17.88
CA LEU A 304 7.40 2.50 -16.55
C LEU A 304 8.14 3.55 -15.71
N LEU A 305 9.45 3.41 -15.58
CA LEU A 305 10.28 4.31 -14.78
C LEU A 305 10.26 5.73 -15.34
N GLN A 306 10.35 5.88 -16.67
CA GLN A 306 10.23 7.17 -17.33
C GLN A 306 8.86 7.81 -17.11
N THR A 307 7.78 7.03 -17.11
CA THR A 307 6.42 7.51 -16.86
C THR A 307 6.28 8.09 -15.45
N TYR A 308 6.78 7.37 -14.44
CA TYR A 308 6.85 7.86 -13.07
C TYR A 308 7.68 9.16 -12.98
N TYR A 309 8.90 9.13 -13.51
CA TYR A 309 9.84 10.25 -13.42
C TYR A 309 9.29 11.51 -14.11
N ASN A 310 8.68 11.37 -15.28
CA ASN A 310 8.07 12.50 -15.99
C ASN A 310 6.92 13.12 -15.20
N SER A 311 6.06 12.29 -14.59
CA SER A 311 4.96 12.77 -13.76
C SER A 311 5.49 13.53 -12.53
N LEU A 312 6.48 12.95 -11.84
CA LEU A 312 7.18 13.57 -10.73
C LEU A 312 7.78 14.92 -11.13
N ALA A 313 8.59 14.95 -12.19
CA ALA A 313 9.26 16.15 -12.69
C ALA A 313 8.28 17.26 -13.08
N SER A 314 7.22 16.91 -13.82
CA SER A 314 6.19 17.88 -14.21
C SER A 314 5.48 18.48 -12.99
N THR A 315 5.19 17.66 -11.98
CA THR A 315 4.45 18.08 -10.80
C THR A 315 5.33 18.93 -9.87
N VAL A 316 6.59 18.54 -9.65
CA VAL A 316 7.58 19.34 -8.89
C VAL A 316 7.79 20.71 -9.54
N LYS A 317 7.86 20.76 -10.88
CA LYS A 317 7.96 22.02 -11.62
C LYS A 317 6.75 22.94 -11.41
N MET A 318 5.54 22.41 -11.27
CA MET A 318 4.33 23.19 -10.99
C MET A 318 4.36 23.88 -9.61
N PHE A 319 5.20 23.41 -8.68
CA PHE A 319 5.47 24.05 -7.40
C PHE A 319 6.64 25.05 -7.43
N GLY A 320 7.26 25.27 -8.62
CA GLY A 320 8.43 26.12 -8.75
C GLY A 320 9.68 25.53 -8.09
N CYS A 321 9.79 24.21 -8.08
CA CYS A 321 10.94 23.47 -7.55
C CYS A 321 11.73 22.82 -8.71
N GLU A 322 12.99 22.47 -8.44
CA GLU A 322 13.90 21.80 -9.39
C GLU A 322 14.14 20.37 -8.91
N LEU A 323 13.60 19.38 -9.64
CA LEU A 323 13.67 17.98 -9.22
C LEU A 323 15.11 17.47 -9.15
N GLU A 324 15.98 17.97 -10.02
CA GLU A 324 17.38 17.56 -10.17
C GLU A 324 18.22 17.81 -8.91
N LYS A 325 17.76 18.68 -7.98
CA LYS A 325 18.38 18.85 -6.66
C LYS A 325 18.21 17.64 -5.75
N TYR A 326 17.19 16.82 -6.01
CA TYR A 326 16.79 15.70 -5.17
C TYR A 326 17.00 14.37 -5.89
N LEU A 327 16.60 14.28 -7.16
CA LEU A 327 16.53 13.03 -7.90
C LEU A 327 16.68 13.22 -9.41
N THR A 328 17.77 12.72 -9.98
CA THR A 328 17.89 12.52 -11.44
C THR A 328 17.33 11.15 -11.83
N LEU A 329 17.03 10.94 -13.11
CA LEU A 329 16.63 9.62 -13.60
C LEU A 329 17.76 8.58 -13.40
N GLU A 330 19.01 9.00 -13.56
CA GLU A 330 20.20 8.17 -13.28
C GLU A 330 20.25 7.78 -11.80
N LYS A 331 20.12 8.76 -10.89
CA LYS A 331 20.08 8.49 -9.44
C LYS A 331 18.92 7.56 -9.09
N LEU A 332 17.74 7.75 -9.67
CA LEU A 332 16.59 6.86 -9.47
C LEU A 332 16.91 5.42 -9.92
N MET A 333 17.62 5.23 -11.04
CA MET A 333 18.03 3.91 -11.51
C MET A 333 19.07 3.26 -10.57
N ASP A 334 20.01 4.04 -10.05
CA ASP A 334 21.00 3.55 -9.08
C ASP A 334 20.36 3.19 -7.75
N GLN A 335 19.43 4.03 -7.27
CA GLN A 335 18.58 3.71 -6.12
C GLN A 335 17.76 2.44 -6.36
N TRP A 336 17.30 2.15 -7.58
CA TRP A 336 16.60 0.89 -7.86
C TRP A 336 17.50 -0.33 -7.62
N LYS A 337 18.74 -0.31 -8.14
CA LYS A 337 19.72 -1.39 -7.92
C LYS A 337 19.99 -1.58 -6.43
N GLU A 338 20.00 -0.48 -5.69
CA GLU A 338 20.28 -0.49 -4.28
C GLU A 338 19.09 -0.98 -3.45
N TYR A 339 17.91 -0.38 -3.60
CA TYR A 339 16.73 -0.52 -2.73
C TYR A 339 15.64 -1.45 -3.28
N GLY A 340 15.62 -1.74 -4.58
CA GLY A 340 14.54 -2.48 -5.24
C GLY A 340 14.37 -3.94 -4.77
N ALA A 341 15.40 -4.53 -4.15
CA ALA A 341 15.32 -5.87 -3.58
C ALA A 341 14.30 -5.96 -2.42
N THR A 342 14.02 -4.87 -1.71
CA THR A 342 13.03 -4.84 -0.63
C THR A 342 11.63 -5.18 -1.17
N GLY A 343 11.20 -4.52 -2.24
CA GLY A 343 9.93 -4.81 -2.89
C GLY A 343 9.87 -6.24 -3.43
N LEU A 344 10.97 -6.76 -3.99
CA LEU A 344 11.06 -8.14 -4.49
C LEU A 344 10.85 -9.17 -3.37
N ILE A 345 11.50 -8.97 -2.22
CA ILE A 345 11.40 -9.87 -1.06
C ILE A 345 9.97 -9.85 -0.51
N ILE A 346 9.39 -8.66 -0.32
CA ILE A 346 8.04 -8.50 0.22
C ILE A 346 6.99 -9.08 -0.73
N ALA A 347 7.17 -8.92 -2.05
CA ALA A 347 6.28 -9.48 -3.05
C ALA A 347 6.13 -11.01 -2.92
N THR A 348 7.15 -11.73 -2.42
CA THR A 348 7.01 -13.18 -2.17
C THR A 348 5.88 -13.50 -1.19
N LEU A 349 5.70 -12.69 -0.14
CA LEU A 349 4.62 -12.88 0.83
C LEU A 349 3.30 -12.34 0.29
N LEU A 350 3.31 -11.17 -0.34
CA LEU A 350 2.06 -10.56 -0.82
C LEU A 350 1.44 -11.33 -1.98
N LEU A 351 2.22 -11.83 -2.94
CA LEU A 351 1.71 -12.70 -4.00
C LEU A 351 1.13 -14.00 -3.43
N ARG A 352 1.68 -14.50 -2.32
CA ARG A 352 1.09 -15.65 -1.60
C ARG A 352 -0.29 -15.29 -1.07
N ILE A 353 -0.40 -14.12 -0.45
CA ILE A 353 -1.65 -13.60 0.13
C ILE A 353 -2.70 -13.35 -0.96
N GLU A 354 -2.33 -12.71 -2.07
CA GLU A 354 -3.24 -12.41 -3.19
C GLU A 354 -3.83 -13.68 -3.83
N LEU A 355 -3.07 -14.78 -3.82
CA LEU A 355 -3.45 -16.03 -4.47
C LEU A 355 -4.18 -17.01 -3.55
N LEU A 356 -4.36 -16.68 -2.27
CA LEU A 356 -5.21 -17.43 -1.35
C LEU A 356 -6.67 -17.28 -1.76
N LYS A 357 -7.39 -18.39 -1.79
CA LYS A 357 -8.85 -18.34 -1.87
C LYS A 357 -9.43 -17.83 -0.54
N PRO A 358 -10.61 -17.18 -0.55
CA PRO A 358 -11.22 -16.69 0.69
C PRO A 358 -11.43 -17.75 1.79
N ASP A 359 -11.61 -19.02 1.40
CA ASP A 359 -11.74 -20.16 2.32
C ASP A 359 -10.39 -20.74 2.78
N GLU A 360 -9.28 -20.41 2.12
CA GLU A 360 -7.91 -20.72 2.54
C GLU A 360 -7.29 -19.62 3.41
N ALA A 361 -7.88 -18.42 3.42
CA ALA A 361 -7.34 -17.26 4.13
C ALA A 361 -7.26 -17.52 5.64
N PRO A 362 -6.06 -17.41 6.26
CA PRO A 362 -5.90 -17.73 7.67
C PRO A 362 -6.54 -16.66 8.57
N ASP A 363 -7.13 -17.09 9.68
CA ASP A 363 -7.51 -16.18 10.76
C ASP A 363 -6.29 -15.97 11.68
N LEU A 364 -5.62 -14.82 11.53
CA LEU A 364 -4.45 -14.50 12.33
C LEU A 364 -4.76 -14.45 13.83
N THR A 365 -6.02 -14.15 14.21
CA THR A 365 -6.45 -14.16 15.61
C THR A 365 -6.41 -15.57 16.17
N GLU A 366 -6.97 -16.54 15.45
CA GLU A 366 -6.97 -17.94 15.84
C GLU A 366 -5.54 -18.51 15.92
N ILE A 367 -4.68 -18.16 14.95
CA ILE A 367 -3.27 -18.61 14.91
C ILE A 367 -2.52 -18.20 16.19
N VAL A 368 -2.60 -16.92 16.57
CA VAL A 368 -1.88 -16.42 17.74
C VAL A 368 -2.52 -16.85 19.06
N GLU A 369 -3.85 -17.02 19.11
CA GLU A 369 -4.55 -17.54 20.29
C GLU A 369 -4.21 -19.02 20.55
N ASN A 370 -3.91 -19.78 19.50
CA ASN A 370 -3.36 -21.12 19.60
C ASN A 370 -1.85 -21.16 19.95
N GLY A 371 -1.22 -20.00 20.14
CA GLY A 371 0.19 -19.87 20.55
C GLY A 371 1.20 -19.96 19.40
N ASN A 372 0.75 -19.91 18.15
CA ASN A 372 1.61 -19.97 16.97
C ASN A 372 2.00 -18.55 16.50
N ASP A 373 3.11 -18.45 15.77
CA ASP A 373 3.54 -17.18 15.18
C ASP A 373 2.73 -16.84 13.93
N THR A 374 2.46 -15.56 13.70
CA THR A 374 1.75 -15.07 12.50
C THR A 374 2.36 -15.50 11.18
N SER A 375 3.67 -15.79 11.13
CA SER A 375 4.33 -16.29 9.92
C SER A 375 3.91 -17.69 9.53
N GLU A 376 3.49 -18.54 10.49
CA GLU A 376 3.04 -19.90 10.21
C GLU A 376 1.76 -19.91 9.37
N ALA A 377 0.92 -18.88 9.51
CA ALA A 377 -0.32 -18.71 8.78
C ALA A 377 -0.14 -18.72 7.25
N PHE A 378 1.04 -18.29 6.77
CA PHE A 378 1.31 -18.12 5.34
C PHE A 378 2.23 -19.21 4.77
N CYS A 379 2.76 -20.10 5.62
CA CYS A 379 3.60 -21.23 5.21
C CYS A 379 2.81 -22.43 4.66
N MET A 380 1.47 -22.38 4.69
CA MET A 380 0.61 -23.47 4.22
C MET A 380 0.57 -23.54 2.68
N LYS A 381 0.31 -24.75 2.14
CA LYS A 381 0.10 -24.94 0.70
C LYS A 381 -1.15 -24.18 0.26
N ILE A 382 -1.08 -23.55 -0.91
CA ILE A 382 -2.23 -22.89 -1.54
C ILE A 382 -2.60 -23.64 -2.82
N ASP A 383 -3.86 -23.59 -3.21
CA ASP A 383 -4.33 -24.24 -4.44
C ASP A 383 -3.65 -23.68 -5.70
N ASN A 384 -3.29 -22.40 -5.70
CA ASN A 384 -2.70 -21.67 -6.83
C ASN A 384 -1.16 -21.71 -6.86
N GLU A 385 -0.55 -22.80 -6.39
CA GLU A 385 0.90 -22.92 -6.22
C GLU A 385 1.69 -22.71 -7.52
N ASP A 386 1.21 -23.23 -8.65
CA ASP A 386 1.84 -23.05 -9.96
C ASP A 386 1.76 -21.60 -10.45
N LEU A 387 0.65 -20.91 -10.18
CA LEU A 387 0.47 -19.50 -10.52
C LEU A 387 1.40 -18.63 -9.67
N TYR A 388 1.51 -18.94 -8.37
CA TYR A 388 2.48 -18.30 -7.48
C TYR A 388 3.90 -18.46 -8.01
N ASP A 389 4.34 -19.69 -8.32
CA ASP A 389 5.68 -19.94 -8.85
C ASP A 389 5.94 -19.19 -10.16
N ASN A 390 4.95 -19.10 -11.06
CA ASN A 390 5.08 -18.32 -12.29
C ASN A 390 5.23 -16.80 -12.01
N ARG A 391 4.42 -16.22 -11.12
CA ARG A 391 4.52 -14.79 -10.75
C ARG A 391 5.86 -14.48 -10.08
N ILE A 392 6.35 -15.37 -9.20
CA ILE A 392 7.66 -15.26 -8.56
C ILE A 392 8.77 -15.30 -9.61
N LEU A 393 8.71 -16.25 -10.55
CA LEU A 393 9.70 -16.34 -11.61
C LEU A 393 9.78 -15.08 -12.47
N ASP A 394 8.64 -14.47 -12.80
CA ASP A 394 8.58 -13.24 -13.60
C ASP A 394 9.35 -12.10 -12.91
N ILE A 395 9.07 -11.85 -11.63
CA ILE A 395 9.68 -10.74 -10.89
C ILE A 395 11.16 -10.99 -10.56
N PHE A 396 11.53 -12.23 -10.21
CA PHE A 396 12.91 -12.61 -9.91
C PHE A 396 13.78 -12.61 -11.18
N SER A 397 13.24 -13.08 -12.31
CA SER A 397 13.96 -13.03 -13.59
C SER A 397 14.22 -11.60 -14.01
N HIS A 398 13.19 -10.74 -13.96
CA HIS A 398 13.35 -9.32 -14.26
C HIS A 398 14.41 -8.65 -13.38
N PHE A 399 14.39 -8.90 -12.06
CA PHE A 399 15.37 -8.30 -11.16
C PHE A 399 16.79 -8.78 -11.45
N ALA A 400 16.99 -10.09 -11.63
CA ALA A 400 18.30 -10.69 -11.87
C ALA A 400 18.89 -10.39 -13.26
N GLU A 401 18.06 -10.17 -14.28
CA GLU A 401 18.53 -9.80 -15.61
C GLU A 401 18.97 -8.33 -15.69
N ARG A 402 18.35 -7.48 -14.88
CA ARG A 402 18.44 -6.03 -15.04
C ARG A 402 19.33 -5.36 -14.00
N PHE A 403 19.41 -5.90 -12.78
CA PHE A 403 20.08 -5.25 -11.65
C PHE A 403 21.18 -6.08 -11.00
N LEU A 404 21.35 -7.34 -11.41
CA LEU A 404 22.43 -8.25 -11.01
C LEU A 404 23.24 -8.67 -12.24
#